data_AF-A0A1I2CG21-F1
#
_entry.id   AF-A0A1I2CG21-F1
#
_cell.length_a   1.000
_cell.length_b   1.000
_cell.length_c   1.000
_cell.angle_alpha   90.00
_cell.angle_beta   90.00
_cell.angle_gamma   90.00
#
_symmetry.space_group_name_H-M   'P 1'
#
loop_
_entity.id
_entity.type
_entity.pdbx_description
1 polymer ?
#
loop_
_entity_poly.entity_id
_entity_poly.type
_entity_poly.pdbx_seq_one_letter_code
_entity_poly.pdbx_strand_id
1 'polypeptide(L)'
;MHRRAFVTGTLAALSLGSCRSARVPPSSTAPPVDARFAALAGFCDGVAPIGDDERARRRERAQGLMQEHGFSAMLLEPGDSLLYFAGVRWGRSERPMLYLLPARGDAALIAPAFEARTLRERAGDALAQHLWHEHESPYAKLAEALRAAGVERGKLGVDPWTRAFIVDGARAACEVEIAPATPVLRGCRSIKSASELALLRRANEATKAALRAVSAHVSEGMSEGELAGLVHAAQTAAGLTDTWVLALFGANASFPHGTQGEKRLARGELVLVDAGGALHGYQSDVTRTWPFGPVSSAGARAWQAVHRAQTAALAELRPGRTCEAADAAARAAVAAAGYAADYGNFTHRLGHGIGLQTHEDPYLVRGNQDLLRPGMTMSDEPGVYLIGELGVRLEDIVAITEGEPEVFGPRAGSIDAPFG
;
A
#
# COMPACT_ATOMS: atom_id res chain seq x y z
N MET A 1 -12.34 55.59 -61.12
CA MET A 1 -11.12 56.11 -60.47
C MET A 1 -10.87 55.30 -59.20
N HIS A 2 -9.84 54.44 -59.20
CA HIS A 2 -8.88 54.19 -58.11
C HIS A 2 -8.15 52.87 -58.36
N ARG A 3 -6.83 52.98 -58.54
CA ARG A 3 -5.83 51.92 -58.73
C ARG A 3 -5.46 51.28 -57.39
N ARG A 4 -5.20 49.96 -57.37
CA ARG A 4 -4.23 49.27 -56.50
C ARG A 4 -3.69 48.05 -57.28
N ALA A 5 -2.52 48.11 -57.90
CA ALA A 5 -1.16 47.97 -57.36
C ALA A 5 -0.82 46.51 -56.95
N PHE A 6 -0.10 45.84 -57.87
CA PHE A 6 0.57 44.54 -57.71
C PHE A 6 1.85 44.72 -56.87
N VAL A 7 2.10 43.80 -55.94
CA VAL A 7 3.42 43.63 -55.31
C VAL A 7 3.80 42.15 -55.44
N THR A 8 4.88 41.90 -56.17
CA THR A 8 5.60 40.63 -56.29
C THR A 8 6.55 40.48 -55.11
N GLY A 9 6.42 39.38 -54.35
CA GLY A 9 7.31 39.01 -53.25
C GLY A 9 8.16 37.80 -53.62
N THR A 10 9.48 37.97 -53.53
CA THR A 10 10.55 37.03 -53.90
C THR A 10 10.71 35.90 -52.88
N LEU A 11 10.97 34.67 -53.36
CA LEU A 11 11.32 33.50 -52.55
C LEU A 11 12.67 33.69 -51.82
N ALA A 12 12.70 33.36 -50.53
CA ALA A 12 13.94 33.10 -49.78
C ALA A 12 13.96 31.63 -49.32
N ALA A 13 14.96 30.89 -49.79
CA ALA A 13 15.23 29.51 -49.38
C ALA A 13 15.91 29.49 -48.01
N LEU A 14 15.31 28.81 -47.04
CA LEU A 14 15.92 28.54 -45.73
C LEU A 14 16.47 27.12 -45.73
N SER A 15 17.79 27.00 -45.54
CA SER A 15 18.53 25.76 -45.37
C SER A 15 18.17 25.09 -44.04
N LEU A 16 17.67 23.85 -44.09
CA LEU A 16 17.44 22.99 -42.93
C LEU A 16 18.79 22.51 -42.37
N GLY A 17 19.25 23.13 -41.29
CA GLY A 17 20.35 22.63 -40.47
C GLY A 17 19.92 21.38 -39.69
N SER A 18 20.65 20.29 -39.88
CA SER A 18 20.49 19.03 -39.13
C SER A 18 20.78 19.24 -37.64
N CYS A 19 19.74 19.40 -36.83
CA CYS A 19 19.85 19.31 -35.38
C CYS A 19 19.97 17.83 -34.98
N ARG A 20 21.21 17.35 -34.80
CA ARG A 20 21.47 16.12 -34.06
C ARG A 20 21.13 16.37 -32.60
N SER A 21 19.95 15.91 -32.17
CA SER A 21 19.59 15.80 -30.76
C SER A 21 20.61 14.90 -30.07
N ALA A 22 21.43 15.49 -29.19
CA ALA A 22 22.29 14.74 -28.30
C ALA A 22 21.40 13.97 -27.31
N ARG A 23 21.47 12.64 -27.35
CA ARG A 23 20.85 11.78 -26.34
C ARG A 23 21.46 12.11 -24.98
N VAL A 24 20.68 12.70 -24.09
CA VAL A 24 20.98 12.71 -22.66
C VAL A 24 20.67 11.29 -22.17
N PRO A 25 21.66 10.51 -21.68
CA PRO A 25 21.37 9.23 -21.06
C PRO A 25 20.53 9.48 -19.79
N PRO A 26 19.58 8.60 -19.44
CA PRO A 26 18.88 8.71 -18.18
C PRO A 26 19.90 8.69 -17.04
N SER A 27 19.89 9.71 -16.18
CA SER A 27 20.75 9.75 -15.01
C SER A 27 20.32 8.66 -14.03
N SER A 28 21.00 7.53 -14.08
CA SER A 28 20.89 6.39 -13.15
C SER A 28 21.63 6.66 -11.83
N THR A 29 21.55 7.87 -11.30
CA THR A 29 22.07 8.16 -9.97
C THR A 29 20.89 8.25 -9.04
N ALA A 30 20.71 7.22 -8.21
CA ALA A 30 19.85 7.32 -7.03
C ALA A 30 20.16 8.64 -6.31
N PRO A 31 19.15 9.34 -5.76
CA PRO A 31 19.39 10.57 -5.03
C PRO A 31 20.47 10.33 -3.97
N PRO A 32 21.36 11.32 -3.73
CA PRO A 32 22.44 11.15 -2.78
C PRO A 32 21.85 10.76 -1.41
N VAL A 33 22.27 9.60 -0.92
CA VAL A 33 21.87 9.08 0.39
C VAL A 33 22.36 10.05 1.46
N ASP A 34 21.49 10.45 2.38
CA ASP A 34 21.88 11.26 3.53
C ASP A 34 23.00 10.55 4.30
N ALA A 35 24.14 11.22 4.47
CA ALA A 35 25.33 10.62 5.08
C ALA A 35 25.08 10.08 6.50
N ARG A 36 24.09 10.62 7.22
CA ARG A 36 23.67 10.12 8.54
C ARG A 36 23.17 8.68 8.49
N PHE A 37 22.61 8.26 7.37
CA PHE A 37 21.96 6.97 7.18
C PHE A 37 22.69 6.07 6.19
N ALA A 38 23.97 6.37 5.89
CA ALA A 38 24.78 5.58 4.97
C ALA A 38 24.89 4.09 5.37
N ALA A 39 24.77 3.76 6.66
CA ALA A 39 24.76 2.38 7.15
C ALA A 39 23.50 1.58 6.74
N LEU A 40 22.45 2.25 6.29
CA LEU A 40 21.23 1.60 5.76
C LEU A 40 21.34 1.31 4.26
N ALA A 41 22.35 1.83 3.56
CA ALA A 41 22.49 1.63 2.13
C ALA A 41 22.57 0.13 1.79
N GLY A 42 21.73 -0.29 0.83
CA GLY A 42 21.62 -1.67 0.40
C GLY A 42 20.86 -2.60 1.35
N PHE A 43 20.16 -2.05 2.36
CA PHE A 43 19.39 -2.89 3.30
C PHE A 43 18.36 -3.76 2.56
N CYS A 44 17.65 -3.23 1.56
CA CYS A 44 16.67 -3.99 0.78
C CYS A 44 17.28 -4.81 -0.37
N ASP A 45 18.59 -4.79 -0.57
CA ASP A 45 19.23 -5.49 -1.69
C ASP A 45 19.08 -7.01 -1.56
N GLY A 46 19.07 -7.68 -2.72
CA GLY A 46 18.98 -9.13 -2.81
C GLY A 46 17.56 -9.71 -2.71
N VAL A 47 16.53 -8.89 -2.43
CA VAL A 47 15.14 -9.35 -2.48
C VAL A 47 14.55 -9.09 -3.87
N ALA A 48 14.29 -10.18 -4.59
CA ALA A 48 13.79 -10.13 -5.96
C ALA A 48 12.32 -9.68 -6.02
N PRO A 49 11.91 -8.91 -7.05
CA PRO A 49 10.50 -8.68 -7.32
C PRO A 49 9.78 -9.97 -7.68
N ILE A 50 8.45 -9.94 -7.62
CA ILE A 50 7.59 -11.05 -8.10
C ILE A 50 7.87 -11.31 -9.59
N GLY A 51 8.17 -12.55 -9.94
CA GLY A 51 8.42 -12.96 -11.33
C GLY A 51 7.14 -13.36 -12.09
N ASP A 52 7.28 -13.52 -13.41
CA ASP A 52 6.14 -13.78 -14.31
C ASP A 52 5.46 -15.13 -14.07
N ASP A 53 6.22 -16.16 -13.69
CA ASP A 53 5.67 -17.47 -13.31
C ASP A 53 4.71 -17.38 -12.12
N GLU A 54 5.02 -16.53 -11.14
CA GLU A 54 4.13 -16.33 -10.01
C GLU A 54 2.88 -15.54 -10.42
N ARG A 55 3.02 -14.55 -11.31
CA ARG A 55 1.85 -13.84 -11.86
C ARG A 55 0.94 -14.77 -12.67
N ALA A 56 1.50 -15.71 -13.42
CA ALA A 56 0.72 -16.73 -14.12
C ALA A 56 -0.10 -17.57 -13.14
N ARG A 57 0.52 -18.10 -12.07
CA ARG A 57 -0.19 -18.84 -11.01
C ARG A 57 -1.26 -18.01 -10.31
N ARG A 58 -1.03 -16.70 -10.11
CA ARG A 58 -2.05 -15.78 -9.55
C ARG A 58 -3.27 -15.68 -10.46
N ARG A 59 -3.07 -15.53 -11.78
CA ARG A 59 -4.16 -15.51 -12.75
C ARG A 59 -4.93 -16.83 -12.78
N GLU A 60 -4.22 -17.96 -12.78
CA GLU A 60 -4.84 -19.30 -12.70
C GLU A 60 -5.69 -19.46 -11.43
N ARG A 61 -5.18 -19.02 -10.28
CA ARG A 61 -5.92 -19.03 -9.01
C ARG A 61 -7.17 -18.15 -9.09
N ALA A 62 -7.05 -16.94 -9.62
CA ALA A 62 -8.20 -16.04 -9.79
C ALA A 62 -9.25 -16.67 -10.74
N GLN A 63 -8.82 -17.35 -11.80
CA GLN A 63 -9.71 -18.07 -12.72
C GLN A 63 -10.44 -19.23 -12.04
N GLY A 64 -9.76 -20.00 -11.20
CA GLY A 64 -10.40 -21.04 -10.39
C GLY A 64 -11.47 -20.47 -9.45
N LEU A 65 -11.14 -19.40 -8.72
CA LEU A 65 -12.08 -18.72 -7.82
C LEU A 65 -13.24 -18.05 -8.56
N MET A 66 -13.00 -17.50 -9.76
CA MET A 66 -14.07 -16.98 -10.61
C MET A 66 -15.05 -18.08 -10.99
N GLN A 67 -14.56 -19.26 -11.40
CA GLN A 67 -15.41 -20.41 -11.72
C GLN A 67 -16.19 -20.90 -10.49
N GLU A 68 -15.55 -20.95 -9.32
CA GLU A 68 -16.18 -21.33 -8.05
C GLU A 68 -17.33 -20.39 -7.66
N HIS A 69 -17.15 -19.08 -7.85
CA HIS A 69 -18.13 -18.05 -7.48
C HIS A 69 -19.05 -17.61 -8.63
N GLY A 70 -18.99 -18.27 -9.78
CA GLY A 70 -19.86 -18.00 -10.93
C GLY A 70 -19.58 -16.68 -11.67
N PHE A 71 -18.35 -16.16 -11.59
CA PHE A 71 -17.89 -15.03 -12.40
C PHE A 71 -17.41 -15.52 -13.77
N SER A 72 -17.82 -14.82 -14.84
CA SER A 72 -17.37 -15.07 -16.21
C SER A 72 -16.06 -14.35 -16.53
N ALA A 73 -15.82 -13.21 -15.91
CA ALA A 73 -14.59 -12.43 -16.02
C ALA A 73 -14.43 -11.48 -14.82
N MET A 74 -13.23 -10.92 -14.67
CA MET A 74 -12.91 -9.87 -13.72
C MET A 74 -12.30 -8.66 -14.45
N LEU A 75 -12.78 -7.46 -14.11
CA LEU A 75 -12.32 -6.19 -14.63
C LEU A 75 -11.59 -5.41 -13.53
N LEU A 76 -10.37 -4.99 -13.82
CA LEU A 76 -9.53 -4.22 -12.91
C LEU A 76 -9.11 -2.89 -13.54
N GLU A 77 -9.03 -1.85 -12.72
CA GLU A 77 -8.37 -0.59 -13.06
C GLU A 77 -6.89 -0.61 -12.65
N PRO A 78 -6.08 0.35 -13.14
CA PRO A 78 -4.77 0.63 -12.57
C PRO A 78 -4.78 0.74 -11.05
N GLY A 79 -3.82 0.08 -10.41
CA GLY A 79 -3.70 -0.02 -8.96
C GLY A 79 -3.10 -1.35 -8.55
N ASP A 80 -3.24 -1.69 -7.28
CA ASP A 80 -2.55 -2.83 -6.67
C ASP A 80 -3.00 -4.17 -7.22
N SER A 81 -4.28 -4.33 -7.55
CA SER A 81 -4.80 -5.53 -8.20
C SER A 81 -4.21 -5.72 -9.61
N LEU A 82 -4.02 -4.64 -10.39
CA LEU A 82 -3.34 -4.72 -11.69
C LEU A 82 -1.87 -5.10 -11.52
N LEU A 83 -1.17 -4.47 -10.57
CA LEU A 83 0.22 -4.81 -10.24
C LEU A 83 0.34 -6.29 -9.81
N TYR A 84 -0.62 -6.77 -9.02
CA TYR A 84 -0.66 -8.14 -8.52
C TYR A 84 -0.75 -9.19 -9.63
N PHE A 85 -1.65 -9.00 -10.61
CA PHE A 85 -1.90 -9.99 -11.66
C PHE A 85 -1.06 -9.81 -12.93
N ALA A 86 -0.71 -8.56 -13.27
CA ALA A 86 -0.05 -8.22 -14.53
C ALA A 86 1.35 -7.60 -14.36
N GLY A 87 1.74 -7.20 -13.14
CA GLY A 87 3.04 -6.54 -12.92
C GLY A 87 3.11 -5.10 -13.42
N VAL A 88 1.98 -4.54 -13.87
CA VAL A 88 1.93 -3.22 -14.49
C VAL A 88 1.68 -2.14 -13.45
N ARG A 89 2.63 -1.20 -13.34
CA ARG A 89 2.45 0.04 -12.59
C ARG A 89 1.92 1.14 -13.50
N TRP A 90 0.72 1.60 -13.19
CA TRP A 90 0.04 2.65 -13.95
C TRP A 90 -0.81 3.53 -13.03
N GLY A 91 -0.85 4.83 -13.31
CA GLY A 91 -1.68 5.78 -12.58
C GLY A 91 -3.12 5.77 -13.08
N ARG A 92 -4.08 6.05 -12.20
CA ARG A 92 -5.47 6.28 -12.62
C ARG A 92 -5.60 7.67 -13.22
N SER A 93 -6.31 7.79 -14.33
CA SER A 93 -6.69 9.07 -14.95
C SER A 93 -8.14 9.00 -15.44
N GLU A 94 -8.66 10.10 -15.99
CA GLU A 94 -9.98 10.15 -16.64
C GLU A 94 -10.09 9.19 -17.84
N ARG A 95 -8.95 8.78 -18.43
CA ARG A 95 -8.89 7.85 -19.55
C ARG A 95 -8.91 6.40 -19.04
N PRO A 96 -9.92 5.59 -19.39
CA PRO A 96 -9.95 4.18 -18.99
C PRO A 96 -8.77 3.41 -19.56
N MET A 97 -7.93 2.91 -18.65
CA MET A 97 -7.09 1.74 -18.87
C MET A 97 -7.69 0.62 -18.03
N LEU A 98 -7.95 -0.54 -18.61
CA LEU A 98 -8.62 -1.64 -17.94
C LEU A 98 -7.89 -2.94 -18.22
N TYR A 99 -7.88 -3.81 -17.22
CA TYR A 99 -7.39 -5.18 -17.35
C TYR A 99 -8.57 -6.14 -17.20
N LEU A 100 -8.77 -6.96 -18.21
CA LEU A 100 -9.80 -7.97 -18.28
C LEU A 100 -9.15 -9.35 -18.11
N LEU A 101 -9.56 -10.09 -17.08
CA LEU A 101 -9.20 -11.49 -16.90
C LEU A 101 -10.47 -12.34 -17.01
N PRO A 102 -10.66 -13.07 -18.12
CA PRO A 102 -11.74 -14.05 -18.25
C PRO A 102 -11.57 -15.22 -17.27
N ALA A 103 -12.66 -15.87 -16.87
CA ALA A 103 -12.63 -17.08 -16.05
C ALA A 103 -11.94 -18.27 -16.73
N ARG A 104 -11.84 -18.24 -18.08
CA ARG A 104 -11.09 -19.17 -18.92
C ARG A 104 -10.46 -18.40 -20.08
N GLY A 105 -9.17 -18.63 -20.34
CA GLY A 105 -8.43 -18.00 -21.43
C GLY A 105 -7.50 -16.87 -20.98
N ASP A 106 -6.96 -16.13 -21.93
CA ASP A 106 -5.92 -15.14 -21.68
C ASP A 106 -6.49 -13.79 -21.25
N ALA A 107 -5.70 -13.06 -20.47
CA ALA A 107 -6.02 -11.70 -20.08
C ALA A 107 -5.77 -10.70 -21.22
N ALA A 108 -6.50 -9.58 -21.18
CA ALA A 108 -6.38 -8.50 -22.14
C ALA A 108 -6.36 -7.14 -21.46
N LEU A 109 -5.76 -6.16 -22.14
CA LEU A 109 -5.74 -4.77 -21.73
C LEU A 109 -6.58 -3.94 -22.68
N ILE A 110 -7.40 -3.04 -22.12
CA ILE A 110 -8.09 -1.99 -22.86
C ILE A 110 -7.35 -0.70 -22.53
N ALA A 111 -6.83 0.01 -23.52
CA ALA A 111 -5.94 1.15 -23.28
C ALA A 111 -6.04 2.25 -24.36
N PRO A 112 -5.72 3.51 -24.03
CA PRO A 112 -5.61 4.57 -25.04
C PRO A 112 -4.58 4.21 -26.11
N ALA A 113 -4.92 4.36 -27.38
CA ALA A 113 -4.07 3.96 -28.51
C ALA A 113 -2.70 4.68 -28.49
N PHE A 114 -2.65 5.93 -28.01
CA PHE A 114 -1.40 6.69 -27.92
C PHE A 114 -0.46 6.17 -26.82
N GLU A 115 -0.97 5.40 -25.85
CA GLU A 115 -0.18 4.79 -24.77
C GLU A 115 0.36 3.40 -25.13
N ALA A 116 0.00 2.84 -26.29
CA ALA A 116 0.36 1.48 -26.66
C ALA A 116 1.87 1.20 -26.67
N ARG A 117 2.70 2.23 -26.95
CA ARG A 117 4.17 2.10 -26.88
C ARG A 117 4.65 2.02 -25.44
N THR A 118 4.19 2.94 -24.59
CA THR A 118 4.52 2.97 -23.16
C THR A 118 4.05 1.68 -22.47
N LEU A 119 2.87 1.18 -22.85
CA LEU A 119 2.33 -0.04 -22.29
C LEU A 119 3.19 -1.26 -22.63
N ARG A 120 3.64 -1.41 -23.89
CA ARG A 120 4.55 -2.50 -24.27
C ARG A 120 5.89 -2.45 -23.53
N GLU A 121 6.40 -1.24 -23.28
CA GLU A 121 7.63 -1.06 -22.49
C GLU A 121 7.44 -1.51 -21.03
N ARG A 122 6.26 -1.28 -20.44
CA ARG A 122 6.00 -1.59 -19.01
C ARG A 122 5.38 -2.96 -18.74
N ALA A 123 4.61 -3.50 -19.68
CA ALA A 123 3.84 -4.73 -19.54
C ALA A 123 4.36 -5.88 -20.42
N GLY A 124 5.31 -5.60 -21.31
CA GLY A 124 5.72 -6.51 -22.37
C GLY A 124 4.63 -6.69 -23.45
N ASP A 125 4.86 -7.67 -24.32
CA ASP A 125 3.98 -8.00 -25.46
C ASP A 125 3.05 -9.19 -25.17
N ALA A 126 3.01 -9.69 -23.94
CA ALA A 126 2.28 -10.92 -23.58
C ALA A 126 0.76 -10.75 -23.46
N LEU A 127 0.28 -9.51 -23.22
CA LEU A 127 -1.15 -9.23 -23.05
C LEU A 127 -1.74 -8.66 -24.34
N ALA A 128 -2.85 -9.23 -24.79
CA ALA A 128 -3.62 -8.69 -25.91
C ALA A 128 -4.08 -7.26 -25.61
N GLN A 129 -4.00 -6.36 -26.59
CA GLN A 129 -4.34 -4.94 -26.42
C GLN A 129 -5.54 -4.56 -27.29
N HIS A 130 -6.61 -4.09 -26.66
CA HIS A 130 -7.78 -3.47 -27.28
C HIS A 130 -7.65 -1.96 -27.14
N LEU A 131 -7.12 -1.34 -28.20
CA LEU A 131 -6.81 0.08 -28.20
C LEU A 131 -8.03 0.92 -28.60
N TRP A 132 -8.16 2.10 -27.99
CA TRP A 132 -9.18 3.10 -28.35
C TRP A 132 -8.53 4.46 -28.59
N HIS A 133 -8.99 5.17 -29.62
CA HIS A 133 -8.63 6.56 -29.89
C HIS A 133 -9.49 7.52 -29.06
N GLU A 134 -9.03 8.75 -28.83
CA GLU A 134 -9.67 9.73 -27.92
C GLU A 134 -11.17 9.98 -28.14
N HIS A 135 -11.70 9.72 -29.35
CA HIS A 135 -13.11 9.91 -29.71
C HIS A 135 -13.94 8.62 -29.64
N GLU A 136 -13.29 7.47 -29.45
CA GLU A 136 -13.93 6.15 -29.38
C GLU A 136 -14.33 5.82 -27.94
N SER A 137 -15.32 4.94 -27.79
CA SER A 137 -15.73 4.46 -26.47
C SER A 137 -14.79 3.35 -25.97
N PRO A 138 -14.05 3.55 -24.85
CA PRO A 138 -13.29 2.48 -24.22
C PRO A 138 -14.18 1.33 -23.76
N TYR A 139 -15.44 1.61 -23.44
CA TYR A 139 -16.40 0.59 -22.99
C TYR A 139 -16.91 -0.26 -24.16
N ALA A 140 -16.96 0.30 -25.38
CA ALA A 140 -17.18 -0.50 -26.58
C ALA A 140 -16.01 -1.46 -26.83
N LYS A 141 -14.76 -1.02 -26.59
CA LYS A 141 -13.58 -1.90 -26.61
C LYS A 141 -13.60 -2.97 -25.52
N LEU A 142 -14.12 -2.65 -24.33
CA LEU A 142 -14.38 -3.65 -23.29
C LEU A 142 -15.39 -4.70 -23.77
N ALA A 143 -16.50 -4.30 -24.40
CA ALA A 143 -17.49 -5.24 -24.93
C ALA A 143 -16.94 -6.10 -26.09
N GLU A 144 -16.07 -5.54 -26.94
CA GLU A 144 -15.30 -6.30 -27.93
C GLU A 144 -14.38 -7.34 -27.26
N ALA A 145 -13.64 -6.94 -26.22
CA ALA A 145 -12.73 -7.82 -25.49
C ALA A 145 -13.46 -8.97 -24.79
N LEU A 146 -14.61 -8.69 -24.15
CA LEU A 146 -15.47 -9.72 -23.54
C LEU A 146 -15.95 -10.74 -24.57
N ARG A 147 -16.43 -10.29 -25.75
CA ARG A 147 -16.85 -11.19 -26.82
C ARG A 147 -15.68 -12.02 -27.38
N ALA A 148 -14.52 -11.41 -27.57
CA ALA A 148 -13.32 -12.12 -28.00
C ALA A 148 -12.90 -13.22 -27.00
N ALA A 149 -13.17 -13.01 -25.70
CA ALA A 149 -12.97 -13.99 -24.64
C ALA A 149 -14.13 -15.00 -24.49
N GLY A 150 -15.14 -14.97 -25.36
CA GLY A 150 -16.31 -15.85 -25.28
C GLY A 150 -17.30 -15.51 -24.15
N VAL A 151 -17.24 -14.29 -23.61
CA VAL A 151 -18.15 -13.80 -22.56
C VAL A 151 -19.20 -12.87 -23.17
N GLU A 152 -20.34 -13.44 -23.53
CA GLU A 152 -21.49 -12.66 -24.03
C GLU A 152 -22.50 -12.29 -22.93
N ARG A 153 -22.62 -13.14 -21.90
CA ARG A 153 -23.52 -12.99 -20.74
C ARG A 153 -22.85 -13.54 -19.49
N GLY A 154 -23.44 -13.24 -18.34
CA GLY A 154 -23.01 -13.75 -17.03
C GLY A 154 -22.51 -12.63 -16.12
N LYS A 155 -21.67 -12.97 -15.15
CA LYS A 155 -21.26 -12.05 -14.08
C LYS A 155 -19.85 -11.50 -14.31
N LEU A 156 -19.72 -10.18 -14.43
CA LEU A 156 -18.46 -9.46 -14.49
C LEU A 156 -18.10 -8.97 -13.09
N GLY A 157 -17.04 -9.55 -12.53
CA GLY A 157 -16.47 -9.12 -11.26
C GLY A 157 -15.73 -7.80 -11.43
N VAL A 158 -16.00 -6.81 -10.58
CA VAL A 158 -15.24 -5.56 -10.52
C VAL A 158 -14.51 -5.43 -9.20
N ASP A 159 -13.32 -4.85 -9.20
CA ASP A 159 -12.64 -4.48 -7.95
C ASP A 159 -13.54 -3.50 -7.16
N PRO A 160 -13.77 -3.72 -5.84
CA PRO A 160 -14.56 -2.80 -5.01
C PRO A 160 -14.06 -1.34 -5.03
N TRP A 161 -12.79 -1.12 -5.36
CA TRP A 161 -12.17 0.20 -5.49
C TRP A 161 -12.26 0.79 -6.91
N THR A 162 -12.94 0.12 -7.85
CA THR A 162 -13.18 0.63 -9.19
C THR A 162 -14.05 1.88 -9.13
N ARG A 163 -13.64 2.93 -9.85
CA ARG A 163 -14.31 4.23 -9.88
C ARG A 163 -15.69 4.10 -10.55
N ALA A 164 -16.67 4.83 -10.00
CA ALA A 164 -18.08 4.72 -10.42
C ALA A 164 -18.27 4.86 -11.94
N PHE A 165 -17.62 5.85 -12.57
CA PHE A 165 -17.79 6.07 -14.02
C PHE A 165 -17.31 4.90 -14.89
N ILE A 166 -16.36 4.09 -14.41
CA ILE A 166 -15.94 2.85 -15.09
C ILE A 166 -17.01 1.78 -14.98
N VAL A 167 -17.58 1.62 -13.77
CA VAL A 167 -18.69 0.69 -13.53
C VAL A 167 -19.91 1.07 -14.38
N ASP A 168 -20.26 2.36 -14.42
CA ASP A 168 -21.38 2.87 -15.20
C ASP A 168 -21.15 2.70 -16.70
N GLY A 169 -19.95 3.00 -17.19
CA GLY A 169 -19.58 2.80 -18.59
C GLY A 169 -19.61 1.32 -19.00
N ALA A 170 -19.08 0.43 -18.16
CA ALA A 170 -19.16 -1.01 -18.38
C ALA A 170 -20.61 -1.50 -18.40
N ARG A 171 -21.44 -1.03 -17.45
CA ARG A 171 -22.87 -1.37 -17.36
C ARG A 171 -23.66 -0.92 -18.59
N ALA A 172 -23.33 0.25 -19.13
CA ALA A 172 -23.99 0.78 -20.32
C ALA A 172 -23.60 0.04 -21.61
N ALA A 173 -22.37 -0.48 -21.69
CA ALA A 173 -21.83 -1.08 -22.91
C ALA A 173 -21.90 -2.61 -22.97
N CYS A 174 -22.07 -3.31 -21.84
CA CYS A 174 -21.93 -4.76 -21.75
C CYS A 174 -23.21 -5.43 -21.22
N GLU A 175 -23.64 -6.54 -21.84
CA GLU A 175 -24.78 -7.36 -21.37
C GLU A 175 -24.37 -8.33 -20.24
N VAL A 176 -23.80 -7.81 -19.16
CA VAL A 176 -23.32 -8.60 -18.00
C VAL A 176 -23.87 -8.07 -16.69
N GLU A 177 -24.06 -8.96 -15.72
CA GLU A 177 -24.31 -8.60 -14.33
C GLU A 177 -22.99 -8.14 -13.70
N ILE A 178 -22.92 -6.89 -13.24
CA ILE A 178 -21.73 -6.40 -12.54
C ILE A 178 -21.87 -6.64 -11.04
N ALA A 179 -20.89 -7.31 -10.44
CA ALA A 179 -20.86 -7.57 -9.02
C ALA A 179 -19.43 -7.40 -8.45
N PRO A 180 -19.27 -7.14 -7.13
CA PRO A 180 -17.95 -7.04 -6.52
C PRO A 180 -17.17 -8.36 -6.63
N ALA A 181 -15.94 -8.31 -7.14
CA ALA A 181 -15.02 -9.44 -7.23
C ALA A 181 -14.35 -9.78 -5.88
N THR A 182 -14.87 -9.27 -4.76
CA THR A 182 -14.30 -9.42 -3.42
C THR A 182 -13.93 -10.87 -3.08
N PRO A 183 -14.76 -11.90 -3.33
CA PRO A 183 -14.39 -13.29 -3.02
C PRO A 183 -13.14 -13.76 -3.77
N VAL A 184 -13.00 -13.37 -5.05
CA VAL A 184 -11.85 -13.70 -5.89
C VAL A 184 -10.61 -12.95 -5.45
N LEU A 185 -10.72 -11.63 -5.25
CA LEU A 185 -9.59 -10.77 -4.87
C LEU A 185 -9.05 -11.14 -3.48
N ARG A 186 -9.92 -11.32 -2.49
CA ARG A 186 -9.54 -11.78 -1.15
C ARG A 186 -8.96 -13.19 -1.18
N GLY A 187 -9.57 -14.09 -1.96
CA GLY A 187 -9.07 -15.44 -2.14
C GLY A 187 -7.67 -15.49 -2.75
N CYS A 188 -7.26 -14.49 -3.53
CA CYS A 188 -5.90 -14.38 -4.07
C CYS A 188 -4.94 -13.63 -3.13
N ARG A 189 -5.30 -12.42 -2.71
CA ARG A 189 -4.38 -11.44 -2.11
C ARG A 189 -4.21 -11.60 -0.61
N SER A 190 -5.20 -12.12 0.10
CA SER A 190 -5.11 -12.26 1.56
C SER A 190 -4.12 -13.35 1.99
N ILE A 191 -3.79 -14.32 1.12
CA ILE A 191 -2.84 -15.41 1.41
C ILE A 191 -1.55 -15.19 0.61
N LYS A 192 -0.50 -14.74 1.29
CA LYS A 192 0.77 -14.34 0.69
C LYS A 192 1.61 -15.57 0.33
N SER A 193 2.23 -15.52 -0.85
CA SER A 193 3.26 -16.48 -1.24
C SER A 193 4.55 -16.28 -0.44
N ALA A 194 5.48 -17.23 -0.53
CA ALA A 194 6.80 -17.09 0.10
C ALA A 194 7.57 -15.86 -0.43
N SER A 195 7.44 -15.53 -1.72
CA SER A 195 8.04 -14.34 -2.33
C SER A 195 7.43 -13.05 -1.75
N GLU A 196 6.11 -13.03 -1.56
CA GLU A 196 5.40 -11.88 -0.99
C GLU A 196 5.79 -11.66 0.48
N LEU A 197 5.87 -12.75 1.26
CA LEU A 197 6.33 -12.69 2.65
C LEU A 197 7.78 -12.20 2.75
N ALA A 198 8.66 -12.59 1.83
CA ALA A 198 10.04 -12.09 1.79
C ALA A 198 10.11 -10.58 1.54
N LEU A 199 9.29 -10.07 0.62
CA LEU A 199 9.18 -8.65 0.31
C LEU A 199 8.63 -7.84 1.49
N LEU A 200 7.50 -8.29 2.07
CA LEU A 200 6.89 -7.64 3.23
C LEU A 200 7.84 -7.66 4.45
N ARG A 201 8.47 -8.80 4.73
CA ARG A 201 9.43 -8.93 5.84
C ARG A 201 10.56 -7.93 5.69
N ARG A 202 11.21 -7.90 4.52
CA ARG A 202 12.34 -6.98 4.29
C ARG A 202 11.92 -5.52 4.37
N ALA A 203 10.75 -5.16 3.81
CA ALA A 203 10.24 -3.80 3.89
C ALA A 203 10.03 -3.35 5.35
N ASN A 204 9.42 -4.20 6.18
CA ASN A 204 9.15 -3.90 7.58
C ASN A 204 10.43 -3.88 8.44
N GLU A 205 11.38 -4.78 8.18
CA GLU A 205 12.71 -4.74 8.81
C GLU A 205 13.46 -3.44 8.47
N ALA A 206 13.37 -2.99 7.21
CA ALA A 206 14.00 -1.74 6.75
C ALA A 206 13.40 -0.52 7.46
N THR A 207 12.08 -0.45 7.58
CA THR A 207 11.40 0.63 8.31
C THR A 207 11.77 0.63 9.80
N LYS A 208 11.84 -0.54 10.45
CA LYS A 208 12.32 -0.66 11.84
C LYS A 208 13.77 -0.20 12.00
N ALA A 209 14.65 -0.58 11.08
CA ALA A 209 16.04 -0.15 11.07
C ALA A 209 16.16 1.37 10.88
N ALA A 210 15.35 1.95 10.00
CA ALA A 210 15.27 3.39 9.79
C ALA A 210 14.83 4.13 11.06
N LEU A 211 13.75 3.70 11.72
CA LEU A 211 13.29 4.30 12.98
C LEU A 211 14.36 4.23 14.09
N ARG A 212 15.04 3.08 14.21
CA ARG A 212 16.15 2.89 15.16
C ARG A 212 17.30 3.85 14.87
N ALA A 213 17.71 3.99 13.60
CA ALA A 213 18.76 4.92 13.20
C ALA A 213 18.40 6.38 13.51
N VAL A 214 17.16 6.77 13.19
CA VAL A 214 16.66 8.14 13.44
C VAL A 214 16.60 8.49 14.92
N SER A 215 16.31 7.53 15.80
CA SER A 215 16.22 7.80 17.24
C SER A 215 17.47 8.45 17.83
N ALA A 216 18.65 8.19 17.25
CA ALA A 216 19.93 8.78 17.68
C ALA A 216 20.11 10.26 17.26
N HIS A 217 19.22 10.75 16.39
CA HIS A 217 19.25 12.11 15.85
C HIS A 217 18.10 12.99 16.37
N VAL A 218 17.23 12.45 17.23
CA VAL A 218 16.14 13.21 17.85
C VAL A 218 16.70 14.18 18.89
N SER A 219 16.32 15.45 18.80
CA SER A 219 16.80 16.50 19.71
C SER A 219 15.67 17.39 20.22
N GLU A 220 15.90 18.02 21.38
CA GLU A 220 14.96 18.98 21.95
C GLU A 220 14.72 20.15 20.99
N GLY A 221 13.47 20.63 20.91
CA GLY A 221 13.06 21.70 20.02
C GLY A 221 12.82 21.30 18.57
N MET A 222 13.18 20.07 18.16
CA MET A 222 12.87 19.52 16.84
C MET A 222 11.36 19.53 16.59
N SER A 223 10.92 19.93 15.40
CA SER A 223 9.52 19.86 15.00
C SER A 223 9.12 18.46 14.53
N GLU A 224 7.82 18.16 14.56
CA GLU A 224 7.28 16.91 14.01
C GLU A 224 7.65 16.74 12.53
N GLY A 225 7.59 17.81 11.73
CA GLY A 225 8.01 17.80 10.33
C GLY A 225 9.51 17.54 10.13
N GLU A 226 10.38 18.10 10.99
CA GLU A 226 11.81 17.82 10.96
C GLU A 226 12.09 16.33 11.24
N LEU A 227 11.42 15.75 12.24
CA LEU A 227 11.54 14.32 12.53
C LEU A 227 11.03 13.47 11.36
N ALA A 228 9.86 13.81 10.80
CA ALA A 228 9.31 13.11 9.64
C ALA A 228 10.28 13.11 8.44
N GLY A 229 10.96 14.23 8.20
CA GLY A 229 11.99 14.34 7.17
C GLY A 229 13.19 13.42 7.39
N LEU A 230 13.63 13.24 8.65
CA LEU A 230 14.70 12.28 8.98
C LEU A 230 14.29 10.84 8.72
N VAL A 231 13.06 10.47 9.09
CA VAL A 231 12.52 9.12 8.88
C VAL A 231 12.37 8.83 7.39
N HIS A 232 11.84 9.78 6.61
CA HIS A 232 11.76 9.67 5.15
C HIS A 232 13.14 9.44 4.51
N ALA A 233 14.15 10.21 4.94
CA ALA A 233 15.52 10.05 4.44
C ALA A 233 16.12 8.68 4.82
N ALA A 234 15.90 8.20 6.04
CA ALA A 234 16.39 6.91 6.49
C ALA A 234 15.70 5.73 5.78
N GLN A 235 14.40 5.78 5.55
CA GLN A 235 13.67 4.76 4.78
C GLN A 235 14.14 4.73 3.30
N THR A 236 14.33 5.90 2.70
CA THR A 236 14.88 6.01 1.34
C THR A 236 16.30 5.45 1.27
N ALA A 237 17.14 5.76 2.27
CA ALA A 237 18.49 5.20 2.39
C ALA A 237 18.49 3.67 2.48
N ALA A 238 17.49 3.08 3.14
CA ALA A 238 17.30 1.64 3.24
C ALA A 238 16.83 0.97 1.93
N GLY A 239 16.43 1.76 0.92
CA GLY A 239 15.99 1.28 -0.38
C GLY A 239 14.46 1.16 -0.53
N LEU A 240 13.68 1.77 0.37
CA LEU A 240 12.22 1.83 0.23
C LEU A 240 11.79 2.95 -0.74
N THR A 241 10.69 2.73 -1.44
CA THR A 241 10.00 3.73 -2.27
C THR A 241 8.65 4.10 -1.64
N ASP A 242 7.94 5.08 -2.21
CA ASP A 242 6.58 5.45 -1.77
C ASP A 242 6.45 5.66 -0.25
N THR A 243 7.51 6.19 0.37
CA THR A 243 7.62 6.31 1.83
C THR A 243 6.73 7.42 2.37
N TRP A 244 6.13 7.19 3.53
CA TRP A 244 5.27 8.13 4.26
C TRP A 244 5.59 8.08 5.75
N VAL A 245 5.34 9.18 6.46
CA VAL A 245 5.65 9.32 7.89
C VAL A 245 4.61 10.20 8.58
N LEU A 246 4.12 9.74 9.72
CA LEU A 246 3.38 10.49 10.71
C LEU A 246 4.24 10.55 11.99
N ALA A 247 4.69 11.76 12.36
CA ALA A 247 5.42 12.00 13.60
C ALA A 247 4.58 12.88 14.53
N LEU A 248 4.40 12.45 15.77
CA LEU A 248 3.56 13.13 16.77
C LEU A 248 4.25 13.15 18.13
N PHE A 249 4.18 14.28 18.84
CA PHE A 249 4.73 14.44 20.18
C PHE A 249 3.65 14.65 21.25
N GLY A 250 3.77 13.97 22.39
CA GLY A 250 2.93 14.22 23.56
C GLY A 250 1.42 14.27 23.23
N ALA A 251 0.76 15.40 23.53
CA ALA A 251 -0.67 15.59 23.30
C ALA A 251 -1.11 15.47 21.84
N ASN A 252 -0.24 15.79 20.86
CA ASN A 252 -0.56 15.61 19.44
C ASN A 252 -0.78 14.14 19.09
N ALA A 253 -0.10 13.22 19.78
CA ALA A 253 -0.28 11.78 19.60
C ALA A 253 -1.65 11.28 20.09
N SER A 254 -2.40 12.08 20.87
CA SER A 254 -3.77 11.72 21.28
C SER A 254 -4.78 11.74 20.11
N PHE A 255 -4.39 12.30 18.96
CA PHE A 255 -5.12 12.18 17.69
C PHE A 255 -4.50 11.04 16.87
N PRO A 256 -5.20 9.91 16.64
CA PRO A 256 -4.60 8.72 16.02
C PRO A 256 -3.96 8.98 14.63
N HIS A 257 -4.50 9.95 13.89
CA HIS A 257 -4.03 10.38 12.57
C HIS A 257 -3.41 11.80 12.59
N GLY A 258 -3.03 12.30 13.76
CA GLY A 258 -2.47 13.62 13.94
C GLY A 258 -3.50 14.75 13.97
N THR A 259 -3.00 15.96 14.18
CA THR A 259 -3.76 17.20 14.28
C THR A 259 -3.20 18.24 13.31
N GLN A 260 -3.89 19.37 13.14
CA GLN A 260 -3.43 20.45 12.26
C GLN A 260 -2.28 21.28 12.86
N GLY A 261 -2.11 21.24 14.18
CA GLY A 261 -1.05 21.98 14.87
C GLY A 261 0.26 21.21 14.90
N GLU A 262 1.33 21.81 14.37
CA GLU A 262 2.69 21.28 14.54
C GLU A 262 3.19 21.54 15.97
N LYS A 263 3.84 20.54 16.54
CA LYS A 263 4.49 20.65 17.85
C LYS A 263 6.01 20.53 17.75
N ARG A 264 6.70 21.21 18.66
CA ARG A 264 8.14 21.02 18.92
C ARG A 264 8.35 20.11 20.12
N LEU A 265 9.31 19.20 20.00
CA LEU A 265 9.64 18.19 20.99
C LEU A 265 10.19 18.81 22.27
N ALA A 266 9.60 18.46 23.41
CA ALA A 266 10.09 18.83 24.73
C ALA A 266 10.56 17.59 25.50
N ARG A 267 11.52 17.77 26.41
CA ARG A 267 11.97 16.71 27.30
C ARG A 267 10.82 16.22 28.19
N GLY A 268 10.71 14.91 28.36
CA GLY A 268 9.68 14.23 29.15
C GLY A 268 8.43 13.84 28.35
N GLU A 269 8.43 14.04 27.04
CA GLU A 269 7.36 13.64 26.14
C GLU A 269 7.61 12.26 25.54
N LEU A 270 6.52 11.61 25.12
CA LEU A 270 6.58 10.46 24.23
C LEU A 270 6.62 10.95 22.78
N VAL A 271 7.45 10.28 21.98
CA VAL A 271 7.57 10.44 20.54
C VAL A 271 6.88 9.25 19.90
N LEU A 272 5.80 9.48 19.18
CA LEU A 272 5.11 8.49 18.35
C LEU A 272 5.51 8.75 16.90
N VAL A 273 6.10 7.75 16.26
CA VAL A 273 6.32 7.76 14.81
C VAL A 273 5.67 6.53 14.21
N ASP A 274 4.78 6.77 13.27
CA ASP A 274 4.13 5.79 12.44
C ASP A 274 4.60 6.00 11.00
N ALA A 275 5.20 4.99 10.40
CA ALA A 275 5.91 5.14 9.14
C ALA A 275 5.88 3.87 8.30
N GLY A 276 5.91 4.08 6.99
CA GLY A 276 5.85 3.00 6.03
C GLY A 276 6.39 3.38 4.67
N GLY A 277 6.55 2.39 3.82
CA GLY A 277 7.12 2.50 2.49
C GLY A 277 7.02 1.17 1.76
N ALA A 278 7.41 1.14 0.50
CA ALA A 278 7.23 0.00 -0.37
C ALA A 278 8.56 -0.62 -0.80
N LEU A 279 8.61 -1.95 -0.84
CA LEU A 279 9.64 -2.72 -1.53
C LEU A 279 8.98 -3.51 -2.67
N HIS A 280 9.27 -3.13 -3.91
CA HIS A 280 8.59 -3.66 -5.10
C HIS A 280 7.05 -3.57 -5.04
N GLY A 281 6.52 -2.65 -4.21
CA GLY A 281 5.08 -2.40 -4.02
C GLY A 281 4.50 -3.01 -2.75
N TYR A 282 5.22 -3.92 -2.10
CA TYR A 282 4.77 -4.51 -0.83
C TYR A 282 5.10 -3.57 0.32
N GLN A 283 4.09 -3.30 1.14
CA GLN A 283 4.10 -2.21 2.12
C GLN A 283 4.73 -2.66 3.44
N SER A 284 5.50 -1.74 4.04
CA SER A 284 5.76 -1.75 5.47
C SER A 284 4.84 -0.77 6.17
N ASP A 285 4.50 -1.08 7.42
CA ASP A 285 3.69 -0.22 8.28
C ASP A 285 4.09 -0.47 9.74
N VAL A 286 4.74 0.51 10.35
CA VAL A 286 5.39 0.34 11.65
C VAL A 286 5.25 1.62 12.47
N THR A 287 4.46 1.52 13.54
CA THR A 287 4.45 2.48 14.64
C THR A 287 5.42 2.11 15.76
N ARG A 288 6.22 3.09 16.19
CA ARG A 288 6.98 3.07 17.45
C ARG A 288 6.61 4.28 18.29
N THR A 289 6.42 4.05 19.60
CA THR A 289 6.31 5.12 20.60
C THR A 289 7.43 4.97 21.62
N TRP A 290 8.24 6.01 21.84
CA TRP A 290 9.37 5.98 22.77
C TRP A 290 9.54 7.27 23.58
N PRO A 291 10.18 7.22 24.76
CA PRO A 291 10.39 8.39 25.60
C PRO A 291 11.53 9.29 25.07
N PHE A 292 11.33 10.61 25.12
CA PHE A 292 12.41 11.59 25.00
C PHE A 292 12.79 12.16 26.38
N GLY A 293 13.66 11.43 27.09
CA GLY A 293 13.97 11.69 28.50
C GLY A 293 12.97 11.08 29.47
N PRO A 294 13.00 11.43 30.77
CA PRO A 294 12.12 10.83 31.78
C PRO A 294 10.64 11.18 31.54
N VAL A 295 9.81 10.18 31.23
CA VAL A 295 8.37 10.37 30.97
C VAL A 295 7.52 10.25 32.24
N SER A 296 6.31 10.79 32.20
CA SER A 296 5.36 10.72 33.30
C SER A 296 4.93 9.28 33.62
N SER A 297 4.47 9.05 34.86
CA SER A 297 3.90 7.76 35.25
C SER A 297 2.67 7.38 34.41
N ALA A 298 1.89 8.37 33.97
CA ALA A 298 0.78 8.16 33.05
C ALA A 298 1.25 7.66 31.68
N GLY A 299 2.29 8.26 31.10
CA GLY A 299 2.89 7.83 29.84
C GLY A 299 3.48 6.43 29.91
N ALA A 300 4.23 6.14 30.99
CA ALA A 300 4.79 4.80 31.21
C ALA A 300 3.68 3.73 31.38
N ARG A 301 2.61 4.02 32.12
CA ARG A 301 1.47 3.10 32.25
C ARG A 301 0.75 2.86 30.92
N ALA A 302 0.53 3.92 30.13
CA ALA A 302 -0.12 3.81 28.81
C ALA A 302 0.71 2.94 27.86
N TRP A 303 2.02 3.18 27.80
CA TRP A 303 2.94 2.37 27.00
C TRP A 303 2.90 0.89 27.39
N GLN A 304 2.94 0.60 28.69
CA GLN A 304 2.87 -0.77 29.18
C GLN A 304 1.51 -1.43 28.92
N ALA A 305 0.41 -0.68 28.96
CA ALA A 305 -0.90 -1.19 28.60
C ALA A 305 -0.98 -1.57 27.12
N VAL A 306 -0.47 -0.70 26.23
CA VAL A 306 -0.42 -0.96 24.79
C VAL A 306 0.47 -2.17 24.47
N HIS A 307 1.66 -2.26 25.06
CA HIS A 307 2.56 -3.40 24.87
C HIS A 307 1.93 -4.74 25.32
N ARG A 308 1.19 -4.74 26.44
CA ARG A 308 0.42 -5.91 26.86
C ARG A 308 -0.72 -6.24 25.91
N ALA A 309 -1.42 -5.22 25.40
CA ALA A 309 -2.51 -5.41 24.44
C ALA A 309 -2.01 -6.02 23.13
N GLN A 310 -0.89 -5.52 22.59
CA GLN A 310 -0.26 -6.07 21.39
C GLN A 310 0.17 -7.53 21.64
N THR A 311 0.76 -7.82 22.81
CA THR A 311 1.15 -9.19 23.15
C THR A 311 -0.05 -10.15 23.26
N ALA A 312 -1.18 -9.68 23.80
CA ALA A 312 -2.40 -10.46 23.89
C ALA A 312 -3.03 -10.73 22.52
N ALA A 313 -3.05 -9.71 21.65
CA ALA A 313 -3.47 -9.86 20.25
C ALA A 313 -2.60 -10.85 19.49
N LEU A 314 -1.27 -10.72 19.57
CA LEU A 314 -0.32 -11.61 18.91
C LEU A 314 -0.53 -13.09 19.28
N ALA A 315 -0.96 -13.39 20.51
CA ALA A 315 -1.28 -14.76 20.94
C ALA A 315 -2.51 -15.34 20.20
N GLU A 316 -3.42 -14.49 19.73
CA GLU A 316 -4.62 -14.87 19.00
C GLU A 316 -4.43 -14.92 17.48
N LEU A 317 -3.32 -14.38 16.96
CA LEU A 317 -2.97 -14.45 15.54
C LEU A 317 -2.48 -15.87 15.17
N ARG A 318 -3.39 -16.84 15.17
CA ARG A 318 -3.16 -18.26 14.85
C ARG A 318 -4.20 -18.79 13.86
N PRO A 319 -3.88 -19.83 13.08
CA PRO A 319 -4.86 -20.49 12.22
C PRO A 319 -6.14 -20.90 12.96
N GLY A 320 -7.29 -20.65 12.32
CA GLY A 320 -8.61 -21.05 12.85
C GLY A 320 -9.18 -20.15 13.94
N ARG A 321 -8.43 -19.15 14.44
CA ARG A 321 -8.99 -18.06 15.24
C ARG A 321 -9.73 -17.07 14.35
N THR A 322 -10.73 -16.37 14.88
CA THR A 322 -11.44 -15.32 14.15
C THR A 322 -10.68 -14.00 14.22
N CYS A 323 -10.85 -13.13 13.21
CA CYS A 323 -10.27 -11.79 13.22
C CYS A 323 -10.73 -10.96 14.44
N GLU A 324 -12.00 -11.10 14.84
CA GLU A 324 -12.54 -10.42 16.02
C GLU A 324 -11.95 -10.92 17.36
N ALA A 325 -11.46 -12.17 17.43
CA ALA A 325 -10.88 -12.71 18.66
C ALA A 325 -9.59 -11.99 19.04
N ALA A 326 -8.74 -11.65 18.06
CA ALA A 326 -7.54 -10.85 18.29
C ALA A 326 -7.89 -9.44 18.79
N ASP A 327 -8.86 -8.76 18.15
CA ASP A 327 -9.34 -7.43 18.58
C ASP A 327 -9.87 -7.47 20.02
N ALA A 328 -10.66 -8.50 20.35
CA ALA A 328 -11.19 -8.69 21.69
C ALA A 328 -10.08 -8.89 22.75
N ALA A 329 -9.03 -9.66 22.44
CA ALA A 329 -7.91 -9.90 23.36
C ALA A 329 -7.14 -8.61 23.67
N ALA A 330 -6.83 -7.78 22.66
CA ALA A 330 -6.20 -6.48 22.88
C ALA A 330 -7.07 -5.54 23.72
N ARG A 331 -8.38 -5.46 23.41
CA ARG A 331 -9.32 -4.62 24.18
C ARG A 331 -9.42 -5.06 25.64
N ALA A 332 -9.47 -6.37 25.90
CA ALA A 332 -9.50 -6.91 27.25
C ALA A 332 -8.24 -6.52 28.04
N ALA A 333 -7.07 -6.57 27.42
CA ALA A 333 -5.81 -6.16 28.04
C ALA A 333 -5.76 -4.65 28.35
N VAL A 334 -6.28 -3.79 27.45
CA VAL A 334 -6.41 -2.34 27.69
C VAL A 334 -7.36 -2.05 28.85
N ALA A 335 -8.53 -2.69 28.88
CA ALA A 335 -9.51 -2.52 29.95
C ALA A 335 -8.97 -3.00 31.31
N ALA A 336 -8.26 -4.13 31.33
CA ALA A 336 -7.61 -4.66 32.54
C ALA A 336 -6.53 -3.71 33.10
N ALA A 337 -5.97 -2.82 32.28
CA ALA A 337 -5.03 -1.78 32.71
C ALA A 337 -5.73 -0.52 33.26
N GLY A 338 -7.06 -0.49 33.35
CA GLY A 338 -7.86 0.60 33.92
C GLY A 338 -8.27 1.70 32.93
N TYR A 339 -8.06 1.49 31.63
CA TYR A 339 -8.55 2.39 30.59
C TYR A 339 -10.01 2.09 30.22
N ALA A 340 -10.71 3.09 29.66
CA ALA A 340 -12.10 2.94 29.25
C ALA A 340 -12.24 1.80 28.23
N ALA A 341 -13.18 0.90 28.50
CA ALA A 341 -13.49 -0.26 27.67
C ALA A 341 -14.03 0.14 26.29
N ASP A 342 -14.27 -0.86 25.45
CA ASP A 342 -14.75 -0.70 24.08
C ASP A 342 -13.89 0.27 23.27
N TYR A 343 -14.47 1.34 22.77
CA TYR A 343 -13.82 2.36 21.94
C TYR A 343 -13.47 3.63 22.72
N GLY A 344 -13.50 3.58 24.07
CA GLY A 344 -13.29 4.74 24.92
C GLY A 344 -11.88 5.34 24.81
N ASN A 345 -10.85 4.54 25.10
CA ASN A 345 -9.45 4.96 24.93
C ASN A 345 -8.71 4.23 23.79
N PHE A 346 -9.19 3.06 23.41
CA PHE A 346 -8.71 2.34 22.24
C PHE A 346 -9.74 2.50 21.09
N THR A 347 -9.57 3.61 20.36
CA THR A 347 -10.64 4.26 19.57
C THR A 347 -10.88 3.68 18.18
N HIS A 348 -10.05 2.75 17.73
CA HIS A 348 -10.14 2.12 16.40
C HIS A 348 -10.02 0.60 16.51
N ARG A 349 -10.09 -0.08 15.36
CA ARG A 349 -9.83 -1.54 15.22
C ARG A 349 -8.41 -1.91 15.68
N LEU A 350 -8.17 -3.18 15.98
CA LEU A 350 -6.82 -3.69 16.28
C LEU A 350 -5.85 -3.64 15.10
N GLY A 351 -6.33 -3.86 13.89
CA GLY A 351 -5.45 -3.87 12.74
C GLY A 351 -6.15 -4.23 11.45
N HIS A 352 -5.36 -4.32 10.39
CA HIS A 352 -5.80 -4.58 9.02
C HIS A 352 -4.85 -5.56 8.35
N GLY A 353 -5.31 -6.20 7.28
CA GLY A 353 -4.45 -6.91 6.36
C GLY A 353 -3.51 -5.92 5.67
N ILE A 354 -2.32 -6.39 5.32
CA ILE A 354 -1.32 -5.61 4.59
C ILE A 354 -0.69 -6.45 3.48
N GLY A 355 -0.39 -5.85 2.35
CA GLY A 355 0.18 -6.52 1.19
C GLY A 355 0.75 -5.51 0.21
N LEU A 356 0.19 -5.47 -1.00
CA LEU A 356 0.46 -4.38 -1.95
C LEU A 356 -0.24 -3.09 -1.53
N GLN A 357 -1.38 -3.21 -0.84
CA GLN A 357 -2.05 -2.11 -0.15
C GLN A 357 -1.63 -2.07 1.32
N THR A 358 -1.50 -0.86 1.88
CA THR A 358 -1.27 -0.68 3.32
C THR A 358 -2.44 -1.27 4.10
N HIS A 359 -3.67 -0.96 3.67
CA HIS A 359 -4.89 -1.56 4.20
C HIS A 359 -5.55 -2.45 3.15
N GLU A 360 -5.60 -3.75 3.41
CA GLU A 360 -6.35 -4.74 2.64
C GLU A 360 -7.05 -5.77 3.56
N ASP A 361 -7.88 -6.64 2.99
CA ASP A 361 -8.56 -7.68 3.74
C ASP A 361 -7.61 -8.78 4.26
N PRO A 362 -7.93 -9.43 5.40
CA PRO A 362 -9.08 -9.15 6.28
C PRO A 362 -8.80 -8.01 7.28
N TYR A 363 -9.78 -7.65 8.13
CA TYR A 363 -9.59 -6.64 9.18
C TYR A 363 -9.73 -7.25 10.58
N LEU A 364 -8.82 -6.93 11.51
CA LEU A 364 -8.90 -7.34 12.91
C LEU A 364 -9.83 -6.39 13.66
N VAL A 365 -11.13 -6.65 13.58
CA VAL A 365 -12.17 -5.78 14.12
C VAL A 365 -13.34 -6.61 14.66
N ARG A 366 -13.97 -6.12 15.74
CA ARG A 366 -15.22 -6.65 16.29
C ARG A 366 -16.25 -6.92 15.19
N GLY A 367 -16.85 -8.11 15.20
CA GLY A 367 -17.87 -8.54 14.23
C GLY A 367 -17.29 -9.21 12.99
N ASN A 368 -15.97 -9.16 12.76
CA ASN A 368 -15.34 -9.92 11.69
C ASN A 368 -15.03 -11.36 12.14
N GLN A 369 -15.88 -12.29 11.70
CA GLN A 369 -15.77 -13.72 12.04
C GLN A 369 -14.89 -14.51 11.06
N ASP A 370 -14.23 -13.84 10.12
CA ASP A 370 -13.33 -14.50 9.19
C ASP A 370 -12.21 -15.23 9.93
N LEU A 371 -11.93 -16.46 9.49
CA LEU A 371 -10.88 -17.28 10.06
C LEU A 371 -9.51 -16.84 9.54
N LEU A 372 -8.60 -16.67 10.48
CA LEU A 372 -7.18 -16.48 10.25
C LEU A 372 -6.59 -17.75 9.64
N ARG A 373 -5.76 -17.58 8.61
CA ARG A 373 -5.16 -18.67 7.84
C ARG A 373 -3.68 -18.42 7.60
N PRO A 374 -2.85 -19.49 7.52
CA PRO A 374 -1.45 -19.37 7.16
C PRO A 374 -1.25 -18.55 5.88
N GLY A 375 -0.24 -17.68 5.89
CA GLY A 375 0.06 -16.74 4.80
C GLY A 375 -0.72 -15.43 4.86
N MET A 376 -1.69 -15.25 5.77
CA MET A 376 -2.23 -13.91 6.05
C MET A 376 -1.18 -13.03 6.73
N THR A 377 -1.21 -11.73 6.44
CA THR A 377 -0.34 -10.73 7.05
C THR A 377 -1.18 -9.58 7.58
N MET A 378 -0.98 -9.21 8.84
CA MET A 378 -1.83 -8.28 9.60
C MET A 378 -0.98 -7.24 10.34
N SER A 379 -1.46 -5.99 10.46
CA SER A 379 -0.98 -5.09 11.51
C SER A 379 -1.53 -5.54 12.87
N ASP A 380 -0.69 -5.47 13.90
CA ASP A 380 -1.06 -5.60 15.32
C ASP A 380 -0.70 -4.27 16.01
N GLU A 381 -1.66 -3.34 15.98
CA GLU A 381 -1.45 -1.91 16.25
C GLU A 381 -2.37 -1.31 17.35
N PRO A 382 -2.53 -1.96 18.53
CA PRO A 382 -3.38 -1.39 19.56
C PRO A 382 -2.85 -0.02 20.01
N GLY A 383 -3.78 0.88 20.31
CA GLY A 383 -3.48 2.24 20.74
C GLY A 383 -4.27 2.65 21.97
N VAL A 384 -3.67 3.49 22.82
CA VAL A 384 -4.35 4.16 23.92
C VAL A 384 -4.20 5.67 23.73
N TYR A 385 -5.33 6.35 23.64
CA TYR A 385 -5.41 7.79 23.39
C TYR A 385 -6.12 8.48 24.56
N LEU A 386 -5.41 9.38 25.23
CA LEU A 386 -5.91 10.27 26.26
C LEU A 386 -5.99 11.67 25.67
N ILE A 387 -7.21 12.08 25.30
CA ILE A 387 -7.49 13.30 24.53
C ILE A 387 -6.83 14.51 25.20
N GLY A 388 -5.98 15.20 24.45
CA GLY A 388 -5.28 16.41 24.91
C GLY A 388 -4.09 16.16 25.85
N GLU A 389 -3.81 14.90 26.21
CA GLU A 389 -2.71 14.55 27.12
C GLU A 389 -1.59 13.76 26.42
N LEU A 390 -1.90 12.57 25.91
CA LEU A 390 -0.94 11.70 25.23
C LEU A 390 -1.62 10.66 24.35
N GLY A 391 -0.88 10.10 23.41
CA GLY A 391 -1.24 8.86 22.73
C GLY A 391 -0.05 7.91 22.66
N VAL A 392 -0.35 6.62 22.75
CA VAL A 392 0.64 5.55 22.55
C VAL A 392 0.07 4.54 21.59
N ARG A 393 0.86 4.19 20.58
CA ARG A 393 0.60 3.08 19.66
C ARG A 393 1.89 2.30 19.44
N LEU A 394 1.79 0.99 19.40
CA LEU A 394 2.86 0.09 19.00
C LEU A 394 2.29 -0.78 17.91
N GLU A 395 3.00 -0.87 16.79
CA GLU A 395 2.55 -1.62 15.64
C GLU A 395 3.68 -2.44 15.06
N ASP A 396 3.33 -3.67 14.73
CA ASP A 396 4.20 -4.59 14.02
C ASP A 396 3.37 -5.37 13.02
N ILE A 397 3.94 -5.60 11.83
CA ILE A 397 3.35 -6.52 10.87
C ILE A 397 3.68 -7.97 11.25
N VAL A 398 2.63 -8.79 11.22
CA VAL A 398 2.64 -10.18 11.65
C VAL A 398 2.17 -11.06 10.51
N ALA A 399 2.94 -12.08 10.16
CA ALA A 399 2.51 -13.18 9.31
C ALA A 399 1.96 -14.34 10.14
N ILE A 400 0.79 -14.83 9.75
CA ILE A 400 0.20 -16.04 10.31
C ILE A 400 0.90 -17.24 9.69
N THR A 401 1.46 -18.11 10.53
CA THR A 401 2.12 -19.34 10.10
C THR A 401 1.28 -20.56 10.52
N GLU A 402 1.74 -21.76 10.20
CA GLU A 402 1.14 -23.02 10.72
C GLU A 402 1.38 -23.20 12.23
N GLY A 403 2.40 -22.52 12.79
CA GLY A 403 2.74 -22.55 14.20
C GLY A 403 2.59 -21.18 14.84
N GLU A 404 3.66 -20.71 15.46
CA GLU A 404 3.71 -19.36 16.03
C GLU A 404 3.78 -18.31 14.91
N PRO A 405 3.04 -17.20 15.02
CA PRO A 405 3.06 -16.12 14.07
C PRO A 405 4.43 -15.50 14.06
N GLU A 406 4.81 -15.08 12.87
CA GLU A 406 6.08 -14.43 12.64
C GLU A 406 5.86 -12.92 12.67
N VAL A 407 6.50 -12.25 13.62
CA VAL A 407 6.60 -10.79 13.57
C VAL A 407 7.75 -10.41 12.65
N PHE A 408 7.51 -9.50 11.70
CA PHE A 408 8.55 -9.07 10.76
C PHE A 408 9.56 -8.15 11.46
N GLY A 409 10.69 -8.71 11.87
CA GLY A 409 11.74 -8.01 12.62
C GLY A 409 11.41 -7.84 14.11
N PRO A 410 12.31 -7.22 14.89
CA PRO A 410 12.17 -7.14 16.34
C PRO A 410 10.96 -6.30 16.77
N ARG A 411 10.29 -6.73 17.85
CA ARG A 411 9.26 -5.96 18.56
C ARG A 411 9.93 -4.96 19.51
N ALA A 412 9.16 -3.97 19.97
CA ALA A 412 9.59 -3.18 21.12
C ALA A 412 9.67 -4.09 22.36
N GLY A 413 10.82 -4.14 23.03
CA GLY A 413 11.02 -5.02 24.20
C GLY A 413 10.53 -4.39 25.51
N SER A 414 10.74 -3.08 25.66
CA SER A 414 10.24 -2.29 26.78
C SER A 414 10.24 -0.80 26.41
N ILE A 415 9.71 0.06 27.28
CA ILE A 415 9.75 1.51 27.09
C ILE A 415 11.19 2.05 27.02
N ASP A 416 12.14 1.36 27.69
CA ASP A 416 13.57 1.68 27.69
C ASP A 416 14.33 0.99 26.54
N ALA A 417 13.70 0.02 25.86
CA ALA A 417 14.22 -0.69 24.70
C ALA A 417 13.17 -0.76 23.57
N PRO A 418 12.77 0.39 23.00
CA PRO A 418 11.64 0.48 22.07
C PRO A 418 11.93 -0.12 20.68
N PHE A 419 13.19 -0.45 20.38
CA PHE A 419 13.63 -0.95 19.07
C PHE A 419 14.17 -2.39 19.08
N GLY A 420 13.88 -3.15 20.16
CA GLY A 420 14.32 -4.54 20.33
C GLY A 420 15.73 -4.67 20.85
#